data_AF-A0A5B2Z7Z9-F1
#
_entry.id   AF-A0A5B2Z7Z9-F1
#
_cell.length_a   1.000
_cell.length_b   1.000
_cell.length_c   1.000
_cell.angle_alpha   90.00
_cell.angle_beta   90.00
_cell.angle_gamma   90.00
#
_symmetry.space_group_name_H-M   'P 1'
#
loop_
_entity.id
_entity.type
_entity.pdbx_description
1 polymer ?
#
loop_
_entity_poly.entity_id
_entity_poly.type
_entity_poly.pdbx_seq_one_letter_code
_entity_poly.pdbx_strand_id
1 'polypeptide(L)'
;MLNHWGLSLGEIETINSIFNNHDIIETNVSKTPDFASTLEIEFIKNSAEDFFGSIPMEKWSELVEITKNIKKRRGNKGLKLKITITEYLEDTIALSTQGNEKIIEQRQLQYDEVEKELLFCRKLIFLLVEKRDTDFIKGLERIEITIENLTDVLNKIVKSPPLTDEINCEPLNTDIYANQLSTFSQIHLFIFVFDRERRVWKNL
;
A
#
# COMPACT_ATOMS: atom_id res chain seq x y z
N MET A 1 -2.79 5.47 -7.21
CA MET A 1 -3.53 6.76 -7.20
C MET A 1 -2.60 7.88 -6.78
N LEU A 2 -2.74 9.07 -7.36
CA LEU A 2 -1.98 10.27 -7.00
C LEU A 2 -2.94 11.42 -6.66
N ASN A 3 -3.01 11.78 -5.39
CA ASN A 3 -3.82 12.89 -4.92
C ASN A 3 -2.93 14.05 -4.51
N HIS A 4 -3.21 15.26 -5.00
CA HIS A 4 -2.35 16.39 -4.67
C HIS A 4 -3.07 17.72 -4.57
N TRP A 5 -2.43 18.65 -3.86
CA TRP A 5 -2.79 20.06 -3.83
C TRP A 5 -1.55 20.92 -3.64
N GLY A 6 -1.48 22.07 -4.31
CA GLY A 6 -0.39 23.02 -4.13
C GLY A 6 0.97 22.54 -4.68
N LEU A 7 0.96 21.55 -5.57
CA LEU A 7 2.13 21.15 -6.37
C LEU A 7 2.15 21.91 -7.70
N SER A 8 3.36 22.20 -8.18
CA SER A 8 3.61 22.78 -9.51
C SER A 8 3.50 21.70 -10.58
N LEU A 9 3.22 22.11 -11.83
CA LEU A 9 3.09 21.19 -12.96
C LEU A 9 4.31 20.27 -13.11
N GLY A 10 5.53 20.82 -13.06
CA GLY A 10 6.75 20.02 -13.12
C GLY A 10 6.93 19.06 -11.94
N GLU A 11 6.44 19.40 -10.74
CA GLU A 11 6.45 18.44 -9.61
C GLU A 11 5.53 17.24 -9.90
N ILE A 12 4.36 17.51 -10.48
CA ILE A 12 3.35 16.49 -10.82
C ILE A 12 3.85 15.61 -11.97
N GLU A 13 4.40 16.20 -13.02
CA GLU A 13 4.93 15.49 -14.19
C GLU A 13 6.05 14.52 -13.80
N THR A 14 7.00 14.96 -12.97
CA THR A 14 8.07 14.07 -12.47
C THR A 14 7.51 12.95 -11.59
N ILE A 15 6.55 13.24 -10.72
CA ILE A 15 5.92 12.18 -9.90
C ILE A 15 5.18 11.19 -10.81
N ASN A 16 4.46 11.66 -11.82
CA ASN A 16 3.77 10.79 -12.78
C ASN A 16 4.75 9.96 -13.62
N SER A 17 5.92 10.50 -14.01
CA SER A 17 6.90 9.75 -14.80
C SER A 17 7.51 8.58 -14.05
N ILE A 18 7.66 8.69 -12.72
CA ILE A 18 8.08 7.59 -11.84
C ILE A 18 7.12 6.40 -11.99
N PHE A 19 5.84 6.68 -12.20
CA PHE A 19 4.76 5.70 -12.24
C PHE A 19 4.23 5.41 -13.65
N ASN A 20 4.95 5.80 -14.71
CA ASN A 20 4.52 5.64 -16.11
C ASN A 20 4.10 4.21 -16.53
N ASN A 21 4.54 3.18 -15.81
CA ASN A 21 4.19 1.78 -16.04
C ASN A 21 2.92 1.33 -15.29
N HIS A 22 2.26 2.25 -14.55
CA HIS A 22 1.07 1.98 -13.75
C HIS A 22 -0.06 2.88 -14.23
N ASP A 23 -1.29 2.38 -14.16
CA ASP A 23 -2.49 3.21 -14.35
C ASP A 23 -2.69 4.10 -13.13
N ILE A 24 -2.25 5.36 -13.24
CA ILE A 24 -2.39 6.36 -12.18
C ILE A 24 -3.66 7.16 -12.42
N ILE A 25 -4.58 7.08 -11.47
CA ILE A 25 -5.65 8.06 -11.34
C ILE A 25 -5.07 9.26 -10.58
N GLU A 26 -4.89 10.37 -11.26
CA GLU A 26 -4.53 11.66 -10.67
C GLU A 26 -5.78 12.41 -10.24
N THR A 27 -5.80 12.96 -9.03
CA THR A 27 -6.92 13.78 -8.55
C THR A 27 -6.43 14.97 -7.75
N ASN A 28 -6.99 16.15 -8.04
CA ASN A 28 -6.74 17.35 -7.25
C ASN A 28 -7.61 17.31 -6.00
N VAL A 29 -6.99 17.43 -4.82
CA VAL A 29 -7.70 17.42 -3.54
C VAL A 29 -7.87 18.82 -2.96
N SER A 30 -8.83 18.97 -2.05
CA SER A 30 -9.03 20.24 -1.36
C SER A 30 -7.78 20.64 -0.56
N LYS A 31 -7.56 21.95 -0.46
CA LYS A 31 -6.51 22.52 0.40
C LYS A 31 -6.60 21.98 1.82
N THR A 32 -5.51 21.38 2.29
CA THR A 32 -5.36 21.03 3.71
C THR A 32 -5.05 22.28 4.53
N PRO A 33 -5.81 22.58 5.61
CA PRO A 33 -5.49 23.67 6.53
C PRO A 33 -4.05 23.56 7.03
N ASP A 34 -3.38 24.72 7.16
CA ASP A 34 -2.02 24.85 7.69
C ASP A 34 -0.87 24.21 6.90
N PHE A 35 -1.13 23.65 5.71
CA PHE A 35 -0.11 23.15 4.79
C PHE A 35 -0.06 23.94 3.48
N ALA A 36 1.15 24.12 2.91
CA ALA A 36 1.33 24.73 1.59
C ALA A 36 1.15 23.74 0.44
N SER A 37 1.31 22.44 0.69
CA SER A 37 1.02 21.40 -0.28
C SER A 37 0.61 20.11 0.40
N THR A 38 -0.09 19.27 -0.35
CA THR A 38 -0.47 17.91 0.02
C THR A 38 -0.11 16.97 -1.13
N LEU A 39 0.49 15.84 -0.79
CA LEU A 39 0.82 14.76 -1.71
C LEU A 39 0.40 13.45 -1.04
N GLU A 40 -0.56 12.76 -1.63
CA GLU A 40 -0.96 11.42 -1.22
C GLU A 40 -0.74 10.45 -2.38
N ILE A 41 0.05 9.41 -2.14
CA ILE A 41 0.40 8.40 -3.14
C ILE A 41 -0.08 7.06 -2.63
N GLU A 42 -0.77 6.31 -3.48
CA GLU A 42 -1.19 4.94 -3.21
C GLU A 42 -0.59 3.98 -4.23
N PHE A 43 0.17 3.03 -3.69
CA PHE A 43 0.79 1.90 -4.37
C PHE A 43 -0.09 0.67 -4.17
N ILE A 44 -0.35 -0.05 -5.26
CA ILE A 44 -1.06 -1.32 -5.23
C ILE A 44 -0.09 -2.34 -5.79
N LYS A 45 0.22 -3.39 -5.02
CA LYS A 45 1.16 -4.44 -5.44
C LYS A 45 0.65 -5.83 -5.09
N ASN A 46 1.07 -6.83 -5.86
CA ASN A 46 0.84 -8.22 -5.50
C ASN A 46 1.69 -8.59 -4.27
N SER A 47 1.16 -9.40 -3.36
CA SER A 47 1.89 -9.89 -2.19
C SER A 47 3.01 -10.88 -2.54
N ALA A 48 2.94 -11.52 -3.71
CA ALA A 48 3.98 -12.41 -4.21
C ALA A 48 5.24 -11.67 -4.69
N GLU A 49 5.12 -10.36 -4.97
CA GLU A 49 6.23 -9.53 -5.44
C GLU A 49 6.81 -8.67 -4.31
N ASP A 50 8.14 -8.53 -4.31
CA ASP A 50 8.82 -7.55 -3.46
C ASP A 50 8.45 -6.12 -3.90
N PHE A 51 8.46 -5.17 -2.96
CA PHE A 51 8.08 -3.78 -3.24
C PHE A 51 8.87 -3.18 -4.41
N PHE A 52 10.19 -3.41 -4.45
CA PHE A 52 11.05 -2.89 -5.52
C PHE A 52 10.91 -3.63 -6.85
N GLY A 53 10.17 -4.75 -6.88
CA GLY A 53 9.71 -5.38 -8.11
C GLY A 53 8.64 -4.53 -8.81
N SER A 54 7.72 -3.93 -8.04
CA SER A 54 6.66 -3.07 -8.58
C SER A 54 7.17 -1.64 -8.84
N ILE A 55 7.98 -1.08 -7.93
CA ILE A 55 8.55 0.26 -8.08
C ILE A 55 10.06 0.16 -7.96
N PRO A 56 10.82 0.20 -9.08
CA PRO A 56 12.27 0.08 -9.06
C PRO A 56 12.94 1.07 -8.09
N MET A 57 14.07 0.65 -7.50
CA MET A 57 14.76 1.42 -6.47
C MET A 57 15.19 2.81 -6.95
N GLU A 58 15.54 2.96 -8.23
CA GLU A 58 15.92 4.23 -8.84
C GLU A 58 14.73 5.20 -8.86
N LYS A 59 13.56 4.70 -9.25
CA LYS A 59 12.29 5.42 -9.28
C LYS A 59 11.82 5.80 -7.88
N TRP A 60 11.99 4.89 -6.92
CA TRP A 60 11.75 5.18 -5.51
C TRP A 60 12.67 6.29 -4.98
N SER A 61 13.96 6.23 -5.32
CA SER A 61 14.94 7.25 -4.92
C SER A 61 14.61 8.63 -5.52
N GLU A 62 14.18 8.66 -6.78
CA GLU A 62 13.69 9.88 -7.43
C GLU A 62 12.47 10.46 -6.71
N LEU A 63 11.52 9.61 -6.29
CA LEU A 63 10.34 10.03 -5.52
C LEU A 63 10.73 10.67 -4.18
N VAL A 64 11.68 10.06 -3.48
CA VAL A 64 12.22 10.56 -2.23
C VAL A 64 12.87 11.93 -2.46
N GLU A 65 13.71 12.07 -3.48
CA GLU A 65 14.42 13.31 -3.78
C GLU A 65 13.45 14.45 -4.13
N ILE A 66 12.47 14.20 -5.00
CA ILE A 66 11.49 15.22 -5.34
C ILE A 66 10.66 15.62 -4.11
N THR A 67 10.31 14.67 -3.24
CA THR A 67 9.61 14.95 -1.99
C THR A 67 10.42 15.85 -1.06
N LYS A 68 11.73 15.58 -0.92
CA LYS A 68 12.68 16.44 -0.16
C LYS A 68 12.72 17.85 -0.78
N ASN A 69 12.79 17.95 -2.10
CA ASN A 69 12.82 19.23 -2.82
C ASN A 69 11.51 20.03 -2.68
N ILE A 70 10.34 19.37 -2.78
CA ILE A 70 9.03 19.98 -2.54
C ILE A 70 9.01 20.56 -1.11
N LYS A 71 9.35 19.73 -0.11
CA LYS A 71 9.35 20.13 1.30
C LYS A 71 10.25 21.34 1.54
N LYS A 72 11.48 21.33 1.02
CA LYS A 72 12.46 22.41 1.14
C LYS A 72 11.89 23.73 0.62
N ARG A 73 11.24 23.72 -0.55
CA ARG A 73 10.62 24.92 -1.14
C ARG A 73 9.44 25.45 -0.33
N ARG A 74 8.67 24.58 0.34
CA ARG A 74 7.51 24.99 1.14
C ARG A 74 7.88 25.50 2.54
N GLY A 75 9.10 25.27 3.00
CA GLY A 75 9.61 25.76 4.28
C GLY A 75 8.71 25.38 5.46
N ASN A 76 8.37 26.35 6.30
CA ASN A 76 7.55 26.15 7.52
C ASN A 76 6.06 25.94 7.25
N LYS A 77 5.57 26.27 6.03
CA LYS A 77 4.21 25.90 5.63
C LYS A 77 4.12 24.42 5.22
N GLY A 78 5.27 23.75 5.06
CA GLY A 78 5.37 22.30 5.01
C GLY A 78 4.72 21.62 3.79
N LEU A 79 4.92 20.31 3.76
CA LEU A 79 4.26 19.37 2.86
C LEU A 79 3.57 18.33 3.75
N LYS A 80 2.28 18.08 3.54
CA LYS A 80 1.62 16.90 4.08
C LYS A 80 1.85 15.75 3.10
N LEU A 81 2.56 14.72 3.54
CA LEU A 81 2.84 13.54 2.74
C LEU A 81 2.08 12.35 3.32
N LYS A 82 1.38 11.61 2.46
CA LYS A 82 0.77 10.33 2.79
C LYS A 82 1.19 9.30 1.76
N ILE A 83 1.82 8.23 2.20
CA ILE A 83 2.19 7.11 1.33
C ILE A 83 1.39 5.89 1.79
N THR A 84 0.67 5.28 0.86
CA THR A 84 -0.17 4.11 1.10
C THR A 84 0.36 2.96 0.26
N ILE A 85 0.61 1.82 0.89
CA ILE A 85 0.97 0.57 0.21
C ILE A 85 -0.16 -0.42 0.48
N THR A 86 -0.82 -0.83 -0.58
CA THR A 86 -1.90 -1.80 -0.57
C THR A 86 -1.37 -3.08 -1.23
N GLU A 87 -1.14 -4.12 -0.44
CA GLU A 87 -0.81 -5.44 -0.96
C GLU A 87 -2.08 -6.25 -1.16
N TYR A 88 -2.21 -6.89 -2.31
CA TYR A 88 -3.27 -7.86 -2.57
C TYR A 88 -2.71 -9.25 -2.85
N LEU A 89 -3.46 -10.29 -2.50
CA LEU A 89 -3.18 -11.66 -2.91
C LEU A 89 -4.08 -12.02 -4.09
N GLU A 90 -3.49 -12.41 -5.22
CA GLU A 90 -4.19 -13.07 -6.32
C GLU A 90 -4.04 -14.59 -6.15
N ASP A 91 -5.12 -15.28 -5.81
CA ASP A 91 -5.18 -16.73 -6.03
C ASP A 91 -5.79 -16.97 -7.40
N THR A 92 -4.99 -17.49 -8.32
CA THR A 92 -5.57 -18.14 -9.49
C THR A 92 -6.14 -19.45 -8.97
N ILE A 93 -7.46 -19.55 -8.82
CA ILE A 93 -8.09 -20.86 -8.63
C ILE A 93 -7.89 -21.63 -9.94
N ALA A 94 -6.71 -22.23 -10.11
CA ALA A 94 -6.55 -23.32 -11.04
C ALA A 94 -7.42 -24.42 -10.47
N LEU A 95 -8.62 -24.59 -11.03
CA LEU A 95 -9.37 -25.83 -10.97
C LEU A 95 -8.47 -26.92 -11.57
N SER A 96 -7.52 -27.41 -10.77
CA SER A 96 -6.79 -28.62 -11.03
C SER A 96 -7.83 -29.72 -11.00
N THR A 97 -8.36 -30.01 -12.18
CA THR A 97 -9.15 -31.20 -12.44
C THR A 97 -8.19 -32.37 -12.35
N GLN A 98 -7.82 -32.76 -11.13
CA GLN A 98 -7.16 -34.03 -10.88
C GLN A 98 -8.26 -35.09 -10.84
N GLY A 99 -8.64 -35.58 -12.01
CA GLY A 99 -9.65 -36.62 -12.14
C GLY A 99 -10.18 -36.76 -13.57
N ASN A 100 -9.58 -37.69 -14.29
CA ASN A 100 -10.02 -38.29 -15.56
C ASN A 100 -9.55 -37.58 -16.84
N GLU A 101 -8.44 -38.11 -17.34
CA GLU A 101 -8.14 -38.18 -18.77
C GLU A 101 -9.35 -38.66 -19.58
N LYS A 102 -9.46 -38.11 -20.80
CA LYS A 102 -10.41 -38.40 -21.88
C LYS A 102 -11.68 -37.54 -21.85
N ILE A 103 -11.62 -36.40 -22.54
CA ILE A 103 -12.31 -36.12 -23.81
C ILE A 103 -11.75 -34.78 -24.29
N ILE A 104 -10.76 -34.83 -25.19
CA ILE A 104 -10.45 -33.70 -26.07
C ILE A 104 -11.30 -33.93 -27.31
N GLU A 105 -12.40 -33.21 -27.44
CA GLU A 105 -12.96 -32.94 -28.76
C GLU A 105 -13.77 -31.64 -28.73
N GLN A 106 -13.14 -30.61 -29.31
CA GLN A 106 -13.77 -29.56 -30.10
C GLN A 106 -14.97 -28.82 -29.47
N ARG A 107 -14.69 -27.86 -28.58
CA ARG A 107 -15.48 -26.61 -28.53
C ARG A 107 -14.56 -25.40 -28.37
N GLN A 108 -14.61 -24.60 -29.43
CA GLN A 108 -14.25 -23.19 -29.55
C GLN A 108 -13.82 -22.50 -28.25
N LEU A 109 -12.58 -21.98 -28.26
CA LEU A 109 -12.03 -21.02 -27.32
C LEU A 109 -12.96 -19.80 -27.24
N GLN A 110 -13.87 -19.83 -26.28
CA GLN A 110 -14.57 -18.66 -25.80
C GLN A 110 -13.74 -18.14 -24.62
N TYR A 111 -13.22 -16.92 -24.76
CA TYR A 111 -12.60 -16.17 -23.69
C TYR A 111 -13.58 -16.12 -22.51
N ASP A 112 -13.27 -16.83 -21.43
CA ASP A 112 -13.82 -16.47 -20.12
C ASP A 112 -12.81 -15.53 -19.47
N GLU A 113 -13.24 -14.28 -19.29
CA GLU A 113 -12.69 -13.37 -18.31
C GLU A 113 -12.65 -14.12 -16.98
N VAL A 114 -11.48 -14.60 -16.58
CA VAL A 114 -11.29 -15.12 -15.22
C VAL A 114 -11.48 -13.91 -14.31
N GLU A 115 -12.66 -13.79 -13.70
CA GLU A 115 -12.92 -12.86 -12.61
C GLU A 115 -11.88 -13.14 -11.52
N LYS A 116 -10.84 -12.30 -11.46
CA LYS A 116 -9.86 -12.35 -10.38
C LYS A 116 -10.54 -11.85 -9.11
N GLU A 117 -10.92 -12.75 -8.22
CA GLU A 117 -11.40 -12.37 -6.90
C GLU A 117 -10.21 -11.92 -6.02
N LEU A 118 -10.25 -10.67 -5.58
CA LEU A 118 -9.32 -10.12 -4.60
C LEU A 118 -9.66 -10.69 -3.21
N LEU A 119 -8.96 -11.74 -2.81
CA LEU A 119 -9.27 -12.47 -1.56
C LEU A 119 -8.66 -11.83 -0.31
N PHE A 120 -7.54 -11.13 -0.42
CA PHE A 120 -6.85 -10.58 0.75
C PHE A 120 -6.15 -9.26 0.44
N CYS A 121 -6.28 -8.29 1.36
CA CYS A 121 -5.68 -6.97 1.23
C CYS A 121 -5.00 -6.52 2.54
N ARG A 122 -3.71 -6.18 2.48
CA ARG A 122 -2.99 -5.47 3.56
C ARG A 122 -2.76 -4.04 3.17
N LYS A 123 -3.02 -3.10 4.07
CA LYS A 123 -2.82 -1.67 3.80
C LYS A 123 -1.88 -1.06 4.84
N LEU A 124 -0.71 -0.60 4.40
CA LEU A 124 0.21 0.19 5.20
C LEU A 124 0.07 1.66 4.83
N ILE A 125 -0.15 2.51 5.82
CA ILE A 125 -0.28 3.96 5.61
C ILE A 125 0.81 4.67 6.41
N PHE A 126 1.67 5.41 5.73
CA PHE A 126 2.64 6.33 6.31
C PHE A 126 2.12 7.75 6.20
N LEU A 127 1.91 8.42 7.33
CA LEU A 127 1.49 9.81 7.37
C LEU A 127 2.57 10.71 7.98
N LEU A 128 3.04 11.68 7.19
CA LEU A 128 4.07 12.64 7.58
C LEU A 128 3.51 14.07 7.47
N VAL A 129 3.40 14.73 8.62
CA VAL A 129 2.74 16.05 8.82
C VAL A 129 3.69 17.07 9.46
N GLU A 130 4.97 16.73 9.52
CA GLU A 130 6.04 17.48 10.16
C GLU A 130 6.39 18.74 9.35
N LYS A 131 6.19 19.91 9.96
CA LYS A 131 6.54 21.20 9.32
C LYS A 131 8.03 21.50 9.43
N ARG A 132 8.67 21.11 10.55
CA ARG A 132 10.10 21.26 10.75
C ARG A 132 10.84 20.37 9.77
N ASP A 133 11.80 20.96 9.07
CA ASP A 133 12.53 20.28 8.00
C ASP A 133 13.26 19.03 8.52
N THR A 134 13.99 19.18 9.63
CA THR A 134 14.75 18.09 10.24
C THR A 134 13.90 16.89 10.66
N ASP A 135 12.67 17.11 11.13
CA ASP A 135 11.78 16.01 11.51
C ASP A 135 11.15 15.35 10.29
N PHE A 136 10.78 16.16 9.29
CA PHE A 136 10.23 15.66 8.04
C PHE A 136 11.24 14.76 7.33
N ILE A 137 12.50 15.21 7.19
CA ILE A 137 13.56 14.43 6.55
C ILE A 137 13.79 13.11 7.30
N LYS A 138 13.85 13.12 8.63
CA LYS A 138 14.00 11.89 9.43
C LYS A 138 12.80 10.95 9.32
N GLY A 139 11.60 11.49 9.22
CA GLY A 139 10.40 10.69 9.00
C GLY A 139 10.42 10.02 7.63
N LEU A 140 10.83 10.76 6.59
CA LEU A 140 11.00 10.25 5.25
C LEU A 140 12.08 9.16 5.17
N GLU A 141 13.27 9.39 5.73
CA GLU A 141 14.36 8.40 5.82
C GLU A 141 13.88 7.09 6.48
N ARG A 142 12.98 7.18 7.46
CA ARG A 142 12.41 5.99 8.11
C ARG A 142 11.38 5.28 7.25
N ILE A 143 10.64 6.00 6.41
CA ILE A 143 9.78 5.37 5.40
C ILE A 143 10.67 4.59 4.43
N GLU A 144 11.78 5.19 3.96
CA GLU A 144 12.77 4.53 3.10
C GLU A 144 13.25 3.21 3.72
N ILE A 145 13.77 3.25 4.95
CA ILE A 145 14.23 2.05 5.67
C ILE A 145 13.10 1.03 5.88
N THR A 146 11.87 1.49 6.16
CA THR A 146 10.73 0.58 6.37
C THR A 146 10.36 -0.15 5.09
N ILE A 147 10.42 0.55 3.96
CA ILE A 147 10.13 -0.03 2.63
C ILE A 147 11.23 -1.00 2.20
N GLU A 148 12.49 -0.69 2.48
CA GLU A 148 13.61 -1.63 2.24
C GLU A 148 13.46 -2.93 3.03
N ASN A 149 12.82 -2.87 4.20
CA ASN A 149 12.59 -4.02 5.08
C ASN A 149 11.10 -4.43 5.11
N LEU A 150 10.33 -4.10 4.07
CA LEU A 150 8.86 -4.20 4.10
C LEU A 150 8.38 -5.62 4.42
N THR A 151 8.96 -6.63 3.75
CA THR A 151 8.61 -8.03 3.93
C THR A 151 8.83 -8.49 5.38
N ASP A 152 9.94 -8.09 6.01
CA ASP A 152 10.24 -8.42 7.40
C ASP A 152 9.31 -7.70 8.39
N VAL A 153 8.99 -6.45 8.11
CA VAL A 153 8.04 -5.65 8.92
C VAL A 153 6.66 -6.30 8.89
N LEU A 154 6.19 -6.67 7.70
CA LEU A 154 4.92 -7.36 7.52
C LEU A 154 4.87 -8.71 8.21
N ASN A 155 5.93 -9.52 8.08
CA ASN A 155 6.03 -10.81 8.75
C ASN A 155 6.02 -10.70 10.28
N LYS A 156 6.60 -9.63 10.84
CA LYS A 156 6.55 -9.36 12.29
C LYS A 156 5.14 -8.97 12.75
N ILE A 157 4.44 -8.16 11.95
CA ILE A 157 3.07 -7.73 12.25
C ILE A 157 2.12 -8.94 12.25
N VAL A 158 2.21 -9.83 11.26
CA VAL A 158 1.39 -11.05 11.19
C VAL A 158 1.66 -12.01 12.36
N LYS A 159 2.89 -12.03 12.88
CA LYS A 159 3.29 -12.86 14.03
C LYS A 159 2.94 -12.22 15.39
N SER A 160 2.51 -10.96 15.41
CA SER A 160 2.04 -10.34 16.65
C SER A 160 0.62 -10.84 16.95
N PRO A 161 0.31 -11.26 18.18
CA PRO A 161 -1.03 -11.71 18.53
C PRO A 161 -2.02 -10.55 18.28
N PRO A 162 -3.25 -10.84 17.81
CA PRO A 162 -4.26 -9.82 17.67
C PRO A 162 -4.43 -9.12 19.02
N LEU A 163 -4.44 -7.79 19.03
CA LEU A 163 -4.89 -7.02 20.18
C LEU A 163 -6.33 -7.44 20.45
N THR A 164 -6.53 -8.28 21.46
CA THR A 164 -7.85 -8.67 21.97
C THR A 164 -8.49 -7.44 22.60
N ASP A 165 -9.18 -6.66 21.80
CA ASP A 165 -10.40 -6.01 22.26
C ASP A 165 -11.55 -6.95 21.88
N GLU A 166 -12.06 -7.66 22.87
CA GLU A 166 -13.20 -8.58 22.74
C GLU A 166 -14.43 -7.82 22.21
N ILE A 167 -14.72 -7.98 20.92
CA ILE A 167 -16.08 -7.81 20.41
C ILE A 167 -16.65 -9.22 20.30
N ASN A 168 -17.46 -9.59 21.31
CA ASN A 168 -18.21 -10.84 21.34
C ASN A 168 -19.19 -10.92 20.16
N CYS A 169 -18.88 -11.78 19.20
CA CYS A 169 -19.86 -12.32 18.27
C CYS A 169 -19.93 -13.84 18.50
N GLU A 170 -21.11 -14.32 18.93
CA GLU A 170 -21.35 -15.74 19.21
C GLU A 170 -21.15 -16.63 17.97
N PRO A 171 -20.68 -17.88 18.14
CA PRO A 171 -20.42 -18.76 17.01
C PRO A 171 -21.69 -19.47 16.57
N LEU A 172 -22.03 -19.38 15.28
CA LEU A 172 -22.98 -20.29 14.65
C LEU A 172 -22.23 -21.52 14.15
N ASN A 173 -22.51 -22.67 14.77
CA ASN A 173 -21.98 -23.97 14.38
C ASN A 173 -22.27 -24.30 12.90
N THR A 174 -21.23 -24.61 12.12
CA THR A 174 -21.32 -25.64 11.08
C THR A 174 -19.94 -26.23 10.80
N ASP A 175 -19.76 -27.46 11.24
CA ASP A 175 -18.51 -28.19 11.19
C ASP A 175 -18.17 -28.74 9.78
N ILE A 176 -16.87 -28.96 9.60
CA ILE A 176 -16.19 -29.91 8.68
C ILE A 176 -15.63 -29.36 7.34
N TYR A 177 -16.02 -28.19 6.83
CA TYR A 177 -15.30 -27.55 5.69
C TYR A 177 -14.80 -26.12 5.95
N ALA A 178 -15.01 -25.58 7.17
CA ALA A 178 -14.68 -24.20 7.52
C ALA A 178 -13.19 -23.94 7.80
N ASN A 179 -12.35 -24.96 7.94
CA ASN A 179 -10.97 -24.78 8.44
C ASN A 179 -9.93 -24.34 7.40
N GLN A 180 -10.29 -24.16 6.12
CA GLN A 180 -9.36 -23.64 5.11
C GLN A 180 -9.85 -22.38 4.38
N LEU A 181 -11.15 -22.07 4.40
CA LEU A 181 -11.70 -20.90 3.73
C LEU A 181 -12.12 -19.75 4.66
N SER A 182 -12.25 -19.96 5.97
CA SER A 182 -12.71 -18.91 6.90
C SER A 182 -11.66 -17.85 7.24
N THR A 183 -10.40 -18.03 6.81
CA THR A 183 -9.29 -17.10 7.09
C THR A 183 -9.05 -16.03 6.01
N PHE A 184 -9.67 -16.14 4.84
CA PHE A 184 -9.30 -15.35 3.66
C PHE A 184 -10.29 -14.24 3.29
N SER A 185 -10.85 -13.56 4.30
CA SER A 185 -11.65 -12.34 4.06
C SER A 185 -11.29 -11.22 5.04
N GLN A 186 -10.06 -11.21 5.56
CA GLN A 186 -9.63 -10.21 6.53
C GLN A 186 -8.82 -9.11 5.84
N ILE A 187 -9.37 -7.90 5.82
CA ILE A 187 -8.59 -6.70 5.47
C ILE A 187 -7.78 -6.31 6.71
N HIS A 188 -6.46 -6.31 6.59
CA HIS A 188 -5.57 -5.87 7.66
C HIS A 188 -5.11 -4.44 7.38
N LEU A 189 -5.55 -3.50 8.22
CA LEU A 189 -5.21 -2.07 8.11
C LEU A 189 -4.20 -1.68 9.18
N PHE A 190 -3.04 -1.16 8.75
CA PHE A 190 -1.99 -0.67 9.63
C PHE A 190 -1.73 0.81 9.33
N ILE A 191 -1.97 1.66 10.33
CA ILE A 191 -1.80 3.11 10.18
C ILE A 191 -0.60 3.53 11.02
N PHE A 192 0.46 3.95 10.35
CA PHE A 192 1.68 4.40 10.99
C PHE A 192 1.70 5.94 11.06
N VAL A 193 1.89 6.45 12.28
CA VAL A 193 2.13 7.88 12.53
C VAL A 193 3.52 8.07 13.14
N PHE A 194 4.23 9.10 12.67
CA PHE A 194 5.58 9.39 13.13
C PHE A 194 5.55 10.06 14.52
N ASP A 195 6.07 9.36 15.53
CA ASP A 195 6.32 9.92 16.86
C ASP A 195 7.58 10.78 16.83
N ARG A 196 7.42 12.09 17.06
CA ARG A 196 8.50 13.07 17.05
C ARG A 196 9.45 12.97 18.24
N GLU A 197 8.94 12.60 19.41
CA GLU A 197 9.73 12.55 20.65
C GLU A 197 10.65 11.34 20.65
N ARG A 198 10.07 10.18 20.35
CA ARG A 198 10.80 8.91 20.31
C ARG A 198 11.50 8.71 18.98
N ARG A 199 11.13 9.49 17.97
CA ARG A 199 11.54 9.30 16.57
C ARG A 199 11.27 7.86 16.19
N VAL A 200 10.01 7.40 16.17
CA VAL A 200 9.63 6.05 15.73
C VAL A 200 8.28 6.09 15.03
N TRP A 201 8.02 5.18 14.10
CA TRP A 201 6.67 4.96 13.58
C TRP A 201 5.86 4.17 14.62
N LYS A 202 4.73 4.71 15.04
CA LYS A 202 3.77 4.04 15.92
C LYS A 202 2.59 3.56 15.08
N ASN A 203 2.19 2.31 15.27
CA ASN A 203 0.87 1.86 14.79
C ASN A 203 -0.21 2.52 15.66
N LEU A 204 -1.24 3.08 15.04
CA LEU A 204 -2.42 3.61 15.71
C LEU A 204 -3.39 2.50 16.10
#